data_AF-A0AAD3QW71-F1
#
_entry.id   AF-A0AAD3QW71-F1
#
_cell.length_a   1.000
_cell.length_b   1.000
_cell.length_c   1.000
_cell.angle_alpha   90.00
_cell.angle_beta   90.00
_cell.angle_gamma   90.00
#
_symmetry.space_group_name_H-M   'P 1'
#
loop_
_entity.id
_entity.type
_entity.pdbx_description
1 polymer ?
#
loop_
_entity_poly.entity_id
_entity_poly.type
_entity_poly.pdbx_seq_one_letter_code
_entity_poly.pdbx_strand_id
1 'polypeptide(L)'
;MTAGKTKLRREEERREGEQRARDGEKKGKAAATQRPLASATAQPLLTIDDDFCGLDMNAPLGVSEMVRGKPVFSDAVDKMTSVIAYVYKNHSLVFVGTKSGRVKKVRRRNVG
;
A
#
# COMPACT_ATOMS: atom_id res chain seq x y z
N MET A 1 16.76 1.98 1.66
CA MET A 1 15.74 2.95 2.09
C MET A 1 14.53 2.93 1.14
N THR A 2 13.89 1.76 0.95
CA THR A 2 12.81 1.58 -0.07
C THR A 2 11.48 1.13 0.52
N ALA A 3 11.45 0.68 1.78
CA ALA A 3 10.22 0.28 2.45
C ALA A 3 9.32 1.49 2.80
N GLY A 4 9.93 2.64 3.14
CA GLY A 4 9.18 3.86 3.48
C GLY A 4 8.41 4.48 2.31
N LYS A 5 8.90 4.35 1.08
CA LYS A 5 8.26 4.94 -0.11
C LYS A 5 6.97 4.22 -0.52
N THR A 6 6.91 2.91 -0.31
CA THR A 6 5.70 2.12 -0.65
C THR A 6 4.58 2.34 0.38
N LYS A 7 4.95 2.56 1.65
CA LYS A 7 3.97 2.88 2.71
C LYS A 7 3.32 4.25 2.48
N LEU A 8 4.14 5.27 2.18
CA LEU A 8 3.69 6.62 1.83
C LEU A 8 2.71 6.62 0.65
N ARG A 9 3.05 5.94 -0.44
CA ARG A 9 2.18 5.92 -1.64
C ARG A 9 0.82 5.26 -1.37
N ARG A 10 0.76 4.23 -0.52
CA ARG A 10 -0.49 3.58 -0.14
C ARG A 10 -1.35 4.49 0.75
N GLU A 11 -0.74 5.25 1.64
CA GLU A 11 -1.42 6.25 2.48
C GLU A 11 -1.94 7.41 1.63
N GLU A 12 -1.16 7.85 0.62
CA GLU A 12 -1.55 8.88 -0.35
C GLU A 12 -2.76 8.45 -1.21
N GLU A 13 -2.70 7.25 -1.83
CA GLU A 13 -3.83 6.72 -2.63
C GLU A 13 -5.08 6.49 -1.77
N ARG A 14 -4.91 6.20 -0.46
CA ARG A 14 -6.03 6.12 0.49
C ARG A 14 -6.64 7.49 0.80
N ARG A 15 -5.84 8.55 0.93
CA ARG A 15 -6.36 9.92 1.08
C ARG A 15 -7.08 10.38 -0.16
N GLU A 16 -6.50 10.16 -1.34
CA GLU A 16 -7.17 10.44 -2.60
C GLU A 16 -8.46 9.61 -2.73
N GLY A 17 -8.40 8.37 -2.22
CA GLY A 17 -9.50 7.51 -1.77
C GLY A 17 -10.65 8.28 -1.14
N GLU A 18 -10.37 8.77 0.06
CA GLU A 18 -11.30 9.43 0.96
C GLU A 18 -11.72 10.83 0.45
N GLN A 19 -10.85 11.57 -0.24
CA GLN A 19 -11.10 12.95 -0.71
C GLN A 19 -12.13 12.94 -1.82
N ARG A 20 -11.98 12.06 -2.81
CA ARG A 20 -12.97 11.88 -3.87
C ARG A 20 -14.33 11.39 -3.35
N ALA A 21 -14.34 10.59 -2.27
CA ALA A 21 -15.58 10.19 -1.62
C ALA A 21 -16.26 11.36 -0.91
N ARG A 22 -15.48 12.27 -0.29
CA ARG A 22 -15.99 13.56 0.21
C ARG A 22 -16.49 14.48 -0.88
N ASP A 23 -15.92 14.43 -2.07
CA ASP A 23 -16.34 15.25 -3.20
C ASP A 23 -17.58 14.68 -3.92
N GLY A 24 -18.17 13.57 -3.43
CA GLY A 24 -19.36 12.95 -4.01
C GLY A 24 -19.09 12.10 -5.25
N GLU A 25 -17.83 11.80 -5.57
CA GLU A 25 -17.45 10.99 -6.72
C GLU A 25 -17.77 9.50 -6.44
N LYS A 26 -18.53 8.86 -7.33
CA LYS A 26 -18.86 7.43 -7.20
C LYS A 26 -17.60 6.56 -7.34
N LYS A 27 -17.13 5.98 -6.23
CA LYS A 27 -15.97 5.06 -6.21
C LYS A 27 -16.35 3.58 -6.23
N GLY A 28 -15.45 2.80 -6.82
CA GLY A 28 -15.55 1.35 -6.99
C GLY A 28 -15.75 0.59 -5.68
N LYS A 29 -16.55 -0.48 -5.76
CA LYS A 29 -16.96 -1.33 -4.63
C LYS A 29 -15.77 -1.87 -3.84
N ALA A 30 -15.82 -1.76 -2.51
CA ALA A 30 -15.01 -2.60 -1.64
C ALA A 30 -15.45 -4.07 -1.83
N ALA A 31 -14.61 -4.88 -2.46
CA ALA A 31 -14.95 -6.25 -2.86
C ALA A 31 -15.29 -7.22 -1.71
N ALA A 32 -15.08 -6.81 -0.45
CA ALA A 32 -15.26 -7.66 0.74
C ALA A 32 -16.45 -7.27 1.63
N THR A 33 -17.30 -6.30 1.26
CA THR A 33 -18.41 -5.87 2.13
C THR A 33 -19.70 -5.65 1.31
N GLN A 34 -20.70 -6.50 1.52
CA GLN A 34 -22.05 -6.41 0.93
C GLN A 34 -23.00 -5.46 1.69
N ARG A 35 -22.48 -4.43 2.38
CA ARG A 35 -23.36 -3.37 2.92
C ARG A 35 -23.62 -2.34 1.82
N PRO A 36 -24.87 -1.91 1.60
CA PRO A 36 -25.15 -0.87 0.61
C PRO A 36 -24.40 0.40 1.02
N LEU A 37 -23.58 0.92 0.09
CA LEU A 37 -22.81 2.14 0.26
C LEU A 37 -23.81 3.29 0.51
N ALA A 38 -23.74 3.92 1.68
CA ALA A 38 -24.42 5.19 1.90
C ALA A 38 -23.98 6.15 0.77
N SER A 39 -24.95 6.74 0.07
CA SER A 39 -24.72 7.67 -1.04
C SER A 39 -23.66 8.70 -0.65
N ALA A 40 -22.62 8.86 -1.46
CA ALA A 40 -21.57 9.84 -1.22
C ALA A 40 -22.18 11.24 -1.10
N THR A 41 -22.21 11.78 0.13
CA THR A 41 -22.67 13.14 0.40
C THR A 41 -21.47 14.07 0.35
N ALA A 42 -21.58 15.17 -0.41
CA ALA A 42 -20.52 16.16 -0.49
C ALA A 42 -20.40 16.91 0.85
N GLN A 43 -19.23 16.86 1.50
CA GLN A 43 -18.98 17.51 2.80
C GLN A 43 -17.86 18.55 2.68
N PRO A 44 -18.16 19.82 2.35
CA PRO A 44 -17.18 20.81 1.90
C PRO A 44 -16.25 21.38 2.99
N LEU A 45 -16.43 21.04 4.28
CA LEU A 45 -15.67 21.66 5.39
C LEU A 45 -14.54 20.79 5.95
N LEU A 46 -14.38 19.56 5.49
CA LEU A 46 -13.42 18.64 6.09
C LEU A 46 -12.16 18.54 5.21
N THR A 47 -10.96 18.65 5.80
CA THR A 47 -9.66 18.31 5.20
C THR A 47 -9.29 16.83 5.47
N ILE A 48 -8.64 16.15 4.53
CA ILE A 48 -8.15 14.76 4.70
C ILE A 48 -6.63 14.80 4.74
N ASP A 49 -6.05 14.34 5.84
CA ASP A 49 -4.61 14.39 6.10
C ASP A 49 -4.05 13.07 6.67
N ASP A 50 -2.75 13.08 7.01
CA ASP A 50 -2.08 12.30 8.08
C ASP A 50 -3.00 11.43 8.93
N ASP A 51 -3.78 12.16 9.71
CA ASP A 51 -4.32 11.72 10.99
C ASP A 51 -5.82 11.45 10.88
N PHE A 52 -6.36 11.52 9.67
CA PHE A 52 -7.77 11.26 9.42
C PHE A 52 -8.15 9.81 9.77
N CYS A 53 -9.07 9.66 10.73
CA CYS A 53 -9.48 8.38 11.29
C CYS A 53 -10.77 7.79 10.70
N GLY A 54 -11.33 8.42 9.66
CA GLY A 54 -12.60 8.01 9.05
C GLY A 54 -13.81 8.78 9.57
N LEU A 55 -14.93 8.61 8.88
CA LEU A 55 -16.26 9.11 9.25
C LEU A 55 -17.24 7.94 9.10
N ASP A 56 -18.39 8.01 9.78
CA ASP A 56 -19.46 7.01 9.62
C ASP A 56 -20.12 7.04 8.22
N MET A 57 -19.83 8.08 7.44
CA MET A 57 -20.27 8.21 6.05
C MET A 57 -19.24 7.59 5.08
N ASN A 58 -19.74 7.03 3.98
CA ASN A 58 -18.94 6.46 2.87
C ASN A 58 -18.07 5.24 3.24
N ALA A 59 -18.23 4.67 4.43
CA ALA A 59 -17.48 3.49 4.85
C ALA A 59 -18.16 2.17 4.45
N PRO A 60 -17.39 1.10 4.16
CA PRO A 60 -15.94 1.07 3.96
C PRO A 60 -15.54 1.50 2.53
N LEU A 61 -14.43 2.25 2.41
CA LEU A 61 -13.88 2.67 1.10
C LEU A 61 -12.85 1.69 0.56
N GLY A 62 -12.99 1.35 -0.73
CA GLY A 62 -11.97 0.66 -1.51
C GLY A 62 -11.12 1.62 -2.34
N VAL A 63 -10.14 1.06 -3.05
CA VAL A 63 -9.37 1.76 -4.09
C VAL A 63 -9.70 1.15 -5.46
N SER A 64 -9.78 1.98 -6.49
CA SER A 64 -10.04 1.53 -7.88
C SER A 64 -8.76 1.24 -8.65
N GLU A 65 -7.67 1.95 -8.34
CA GLU A 65 -6.34 1.70 -8.90
C GLU A 65 -5.46 1.01 -7.85
N MET A 66 -4.57 0.10 -8.31
CA MET A 66 -3.66 -0.61 -7.42
C MET A 66 -2.34 0.15 -7.24
N VAL A 67 -1.93 0.34 -5.98
CA VAL A 67 -0.59 0.82 -5.62
C VAL A 67 0.48 -0.12 -6.20
N ARG A 68 1.31 0.39 -7.12
CA ARG A 68 2.43 -0.38 -7.70
C ARG A 68 3.72 -0.25 -6.87
N GLY A 69 4.29 -1.40 -6.50
CA GLY A 69 5.59 -1.48 -5.83
C GLY A 69 6.78 -1.41 -6.79
N LYS A 70 7.95 -1.01 -6.29
CA LYS A 70 9.22 -1.05 -7.05
C LYS A 70 9.87 -2.44 -6.92
N PRO A 71 10.10 -3.18 -8.01
CA PRO A 71 10.80 -4.46 -7.93
C PRO A 71 12.26 -4.25 -7.50
N VAL A 72 12.76 -5.11 -6.61
CA VAL A 72 14.14 -5.05 -6.07
C VAL A 72 14.91 -6.34 -6.36
N PHE A 73 14.22 -7.48 -6.38
CA PHE A 73 14.79 -8.79 -6.64
C PHE A 73 13.69 -9.74 -7.11
N SER A 74 14.00 -10.59 -8.08
CA SER A 74 13.13 -11.65 -8.57
C SER A 74 13.93 -12.95 -8.66
N ASP A 75 13.23 -14.06 -8.46
CA ASP A 75 13.76 -15.40 -8.66
C ASP A 75 12.67 -16.28 -9.27
N ALA A 76 12.95 -16.84 -10.44
CA ALA A 76 12.03 -17.69 -11.17
C ALA A 76 12.14 -19.17 -10.76
N VAL A 77 13.26 -19.57 -10.15
CA VAL A 77 13.56 -20.99 -9.87
C VAL A 77 13.12 -21.38 -8.46
N ASP A 78 13.53 -20.59 -7.46
CA ASP A 78 13.27 -20.91 -6.05
C ASP A 78 12.36 -19.85 -5.43
N LYS A 79 11.11 -20.26 -5.13
CA LYS A 79 10.07 -19.34 -4.65
C LYS A 79 10.48 -18.73 -3.31
N MET A 80 10.37 -17.41 -3.23
CA MET A 80 10.58 -16.64 -1.99
C MET A 80 9.37 -16.84 -1.06
N THR A 81 9.62 -17.13 0.21
CA THR A 81 8.58 -17.49 1.21
C THR A 81 8.54 -16.55 2.41
N SER A 82 9.64 -15.89 2.74
CA SER A 82 9.73 -14.95 3.86
C SER A 82 10.75 -13.86 3.59
N VAL A 83 10.62 -12.73 4.28
CA VAL A 83 11.52 -11.58 4.15
C VAL A 83 11.82 -10.97 5.52
N ILE A 84 13.07 -10.61 5.75
CA ILE A 84 13.50 -9.76 6.87
C ILE A 84 14.46 -8.70 6.34
N ALA A 85 14.39 -7.49 6.90
CA ALA A 85 15.26 -6.39 6.50
C ALA A 85 15.70 -5.57 7.71
N TYR A 86 16.95 -5.11 7.69
CA TYR A 86 17.47 -4.17 8.69
C TYR A 86 18.53 -3.25 8.06
N VAL A 87 18.78 -2.13 8.72
CA VAL A 87 19.82 -1.18 8.32
C VAL A 87 21.09 -1.49 9.10
N TYR A 88 22.20 -1.67 8.39
CA TYR A 88 23.51 -1.86 8.99
C TYR A 88 24.51 -0.90 8.34
N LYS A 89 25.14 -0.04 9.14
CA LYS A 89 26.10 0.97 8.66
C LYS A 89 25.57 1.73 7.43
N ASN A 90 24.35 2.27 7.51
CA ASN A 90 23.66 2.99 6.42
C ASN A 90 23.33 2.16 5.17
N HIS A 91 23.49 0.85 5.20
CA HIS A 91 23.10 -0.05 4.11
C HIS A 91 21.82 -0.81 4.47
N SER A 92 20.85 -0.85 3.56
CA SER A 92 19.69 -1.73 3.70
C SER A 92 20.08 -3.16 3.31
N LEU A 93 20.09 -4.06 4.28
CA LEU A 93 20.27 -5.49 4.07
C LEU A 93 18.92 -6.17 4.07
N VAL A 94 18.67 -6.99 3.05
CA VAL A 94 17.43 -7.77 2.93
C VAL A 94 17.82 -9.24 2.84
N PHE A 95 17.19 -10.07 3.67
CA PHE A 95 17.30 -11.51 3.63
C PHE A 95 15.97 -12.11 3.22
N VAL A 96 16.03 -13.09 2.32
CA VAL A 96 14.85 -13.74 1.75
C VAL A 96 14.94 -15.24 1.99
N GLY A 97 13.96 -15.78 2.72
CA GLY A 97 13.76 -17.22 2.85
C GLY A 97 13.14 -17.79 1.59
N THR A 98 13.49 -19.03 1.27
CA THR A 98 13.07 -19.70 0.03
C THR A 98 12.37 -21.03 0.31
N LYS A 99 11.61 -21.54 -0.66
CA LYS A 99 10.94 -22.84 -0.57
C LYS A 99 11.92 -23.99 -0.35
N SER A 100 13.14 -23.90 -0.90
CA SER A 100 14.19 -24.90 -0.69
C SER A 100 14.83 -24.88 0.72
N GLY A 101 14.40 -23.99 1.61
CA GLY A 101 14.99 -23.84 2.96
C GLY A 101 16.29 -23.02 2.98
N ARG A 102 16.63 -22.33 1.88
CA ARG A 102 17.82 -21.46 1.79
C ARG A 102 17.48 -20.01 2.14
N VAL A 103 18.51 -19.26 2.55
CA VAL A 103 18.43 -17.82 2.81
C VAL A 103 19.31 -17.06 1.82
N LYS A 104 18.72 -16.09 1.11
CA LYS A 104 19.43 -15.22 0.15
C LYS A 104 19.69 -13.85 0.75
N LYS A 105 20.93 -13.36 0.63
CA LYS A 105 21.30 -11.97 0.98
C LYS A 105 21.19 -11.07 -0.25
N VAL A 106 20.21 -10.19 -0.25
CA VAL A 106 19.91 -9.28 -1.37
C VAL A 106 20.47 -7.89 -1.06
N ARG A 107 21.36 -7.40 -1.92
CA ARG A 107 21.78 -5.99 -1.97
C ARG A 107 21.07 -5.33 -3.14
N ARG A 108 20.46 -4.16 -2.92
CA ARG A 108 19.87 -3.37 -4.01
C ARG A 108 20.96 -3.12 -5.07
N ARG A 109 20.80 -3.72 -6.26
CA ARG A 109 21.51 -3.25 -7.45
C ARG A 109 20.69 -2.08 -8.02
N ASN A 110 21.34 -0.96 -8.32
CA ASN A 110 20.69 0.07 -9.11
C ASN A 110 20.51 -0.53 -10.51
N VAL A 111 19.26 -0.79 -10.88
CA VAL A 111 18.91 -0.95 -12.29
C VAL A 111 18.61 0.47 -12.77
N GLY A 112 19.42 0.95 -13.72
CA GLY A 112 19.27 2.25 -14.38
C GLY A 112 17.95 2.34 -15.09
#